data_AF-A0A8J3CCV7-F1
#
_entry.id   AF-A0A8J3CCV7-F1
#
_cell.length_a   1.000
_cell.length_b   1.000
_cell.length_c   1.000
_cell.angle_alpha   90.00
_cell.angle_beta   90.00
_cell.angle_gamma   90.00
#
_symmetry.space_group_name_H-M   'P 1'
#
loop_
_entity.id
_entity.type
_entity.pdbx_description
1 polymer ?
#
loop_
_entity_poly.entity_id
_entity_poly.type
_entity_poly.pdbx_seq_one_letter_code
_entity_poly.pdbx_strand_id
1 'polypeptide(L)'
;MVYEYRQPRDYTYGTLSTAAAVSDTSLSANMFAGLGTGYSSALYLPLVLHDPSLEQYEIVWVTAHSSGSQTVTVVRGREGTTARSWPAGTQILSAPTVRDTLLATTRTALPSDGAVGTRAALSDEGVTVERLVSGAWGPSVGVAMPSEVGPNMFGTNPGANRTIVMRAGQFSGTTDADGNVLVVYRQPFPTATLAIVCTSTAYAGIGPYVCWGTTATDAGITVYNGSTTRLANTAVTFLYLALGW
;
A
#
# COMPACT_ATOMS: atom_id res chain seq x y z
N MET A 1 -7.54 -16.58 6.21
CA MET A 1 -7.50 -15.47 5.24
C MET A 1 -6.61 -15.93 4.10
N VAL A 2 -7.10 -15.96 2.87
CA VAL A 2 -6.31 -16.36 1.69
C VAL A 2 -5.70 -15.09 1.10
N TYR A 3 -4.39 -15.03 0.92
CA TYR A 3 -3.74 -13.89 0.29
C TYR A 3 -2.59 -14.34 -0.61
N GLU A 4 -2.39 -13.54 -1.65
CA GLU A 4 -1.42 -13.75 -2.69
C GLU A 4 -0.06 -13.18 -2.25
N TYR A 5 1.02 -13.95 -2.44
CA TYR A 5 2.38 -13.54 -2.09
C TYR A 5 3.10 -12.95 -3.30
N ARG A 6 3.51 -11.68 -3.18
CA ARG A 6 4.31 -11.00 -4.21
C ARG A 6 5.43 -10.22 -3.56
N GLN A 7 6.64 -10.76 -3.61
CA GLN A 7 7.83 -9.97 -3.37
C GLN A 7 8.62 -9.85 -4.67
N PRO A 8 9.29 -8.71 -4.93
CA PRO A 8 10.07 -8.53 -6.15
C PRO A 8 11.11 -9.64 -6.38
N ARG A 9 11.61 -10.27 -5.30
CA ARG A 9 12.55 -11.40 -5.38
C ARG A 9 11.94 -12.67 -5.98
N ASP A 10 10.61 -12.81 -5.94
CA ASP A 10 9.87 -13.97 -6.44
C ASP A 10 9.33 -13.74 -7.87
N TYR A 11 9.65 -12.58 -8.49
CA TYR A 11 9.42 -12.35 -9.91
C TYR A 11 10.39 -13.19 -10.71
N THR A 12 9.95 -14.39 -11.02
CA THR A 12 10.76 -15.39 -11.70
C THR A 12 10.31 -15.52 -13.15
N TYR A 13 11.30 -15.63 -14.04
CA TYR A 13 11.12 -15.97 -15.45
C TYR A 13 11.94 -17.22 -15.73
N GLY A 14 11.38 -18.16 -16.48
CA GLY A 14 12.10 -19.35 -16.89
C GLY A 14 11.19 -20.30 -17.65
N THR A 15 11.54 -21.58 -17.64
CA THR A 15 10.79 -22.61 -18.36
C THR A 15 10.64 -23.87 -17.54
N LEU A 16 9.58 -24.63 -17.81
CA LEU A 16 9.41 -25.95 -17.22
C LEU A 16 10.55 -26.88 -17.65
N SER A 17 11.22 -27.51 -16.68
CA SER A 17 12.26 -28.51 -16.92
C SER A 17 11.67 -29.85 -17.40
N THR A 18 10.42 -30.12 -17.07
CA THR A 18 9.68 -31.33 -17.47
C THR A 18 8.29 -30.97 -17.98
N ALA A 19 7.72 -31.79 -18.86
CA ALA A 19 6.32 -31.62 -19.26
C ALA A 19 5.39 -31.75 -18.04
N ALA A 20 4.25 -31.06 -18.08
CA ALA A 20 3.23 -31.09 -17.05
C ALA A 20 1.89 -31.54 -17.66
N ALA A 21 1.34 -32.64 -17.15
CA ALA A 21 -0.01 -33.09 -17.50
C ALA A 21 -1.09 -32.24 -16.80
N VAL A 22 -2.34 -32.43 -17.23
CA VAL A 22 -3.51 -31.72 -16.69
C VAL A 22 -3.71 -32.01 -15.19
N SER A 23 -3.45 -33.24 -14.76
CA SER A 23 -3.62 -33.71 -13.39
C SER A 23 -2.41 -33.47 -12.48
N ASP A 24 -1.31 -32.94 -13.01
CA ASP A 24 -0.09 -32.80 -12.23
C ASP A 24 -0.25 -31.71 -11.17
N THR A 25 0.03 -32.10 -9.92
CA THR A 25 0.04 -31.21 -8.76
C THR A 25 1.44 -30.69 -8.44
N SER A 26 2.43 -30.99 -9.28
CA SER A 26 3.81 -30.57 -9.12
C SER A 26 4.38 -30.09 -10.44
N LEU A 27 5.15 -29.01 -10.39
CA LEU A 27 5.87 -28.47 -11.53
C LEU A 27 7.35 -28.38 -11.19
N SER A 28 8.21 -28.60 -12.18
CA SER A 28 9.66 -28.54 -12.02
C SER A 28 10.28 -27.51 -12.96
N ALA A 29 11.13 -26.65 -12.41
CA ALA A 29 11.90 -25.64 -13.14
C ALA A 29 13.13 -25.23 -12.33
N ASN A 30 14.27 -24.98 -12.99
CA ASN A 30 15.50 -24.59 -12.30
C ASN A 30 15.34 -23.32 -11.45
N MET A 31 14.52 -22.38 -11.93
CA MET A 31 14.21 -21.11 -11.25
C MET A 31 13.53 -21.30 -9.88
N PHE A 32 12.85 -22.43 -9.65
CA PHE A 32 12.12 -22.65 -8.39
C PHE A 32 13.05 -22.74 -7.19
N ALA A 33 14.32 -23.13 -7.37
CA ALA A 33 15.29 -23.18 -6.28
C ALA A 33 15.49 -21.84 -5.58
N GLY A 34 15.22 -20.72 -6.26
CA GLY A 34 15.31 -19.36 -5.71
C GLY A 34 14.05 -18.86 -5.00
N LEU A 35 12.93 -19.62 -5.05
CA LEU A 35 11.68 -19.21 -4.42
C LEU A 35 11.74 -19.31 -2.89
N GLY A 36 10.93 -18.49 -2.24
CA GLY A 36 10.68 -18.57 -0.80
C GLY A 36 10.05 -19.90 -0.35
N THR A 37 9.76 -19.99 0.95
CA THR A 37 9.08 -21.13 1.56
C THR A 37 7.83 -20.67 2.31
N GLY A 38 7.05 -21.61 2.86
CA GLY A 38 5.86 -21.30 3.66
C GLY A 38 4.60 -21.02 2.84
N TYR A 39 4.63 -21.30 1.53
CA TYR A 39 3.42 -21.25 0.73
C TYR A 39 2.39 -22.29 1.22
N SER A 40 1.11 -21.98 1.04
CA SER A 40 -0.03 -22.81 1.39
C SER A 40 -1.24 -22.43 0.51
N SER A 41 -2.37 -23.13 0.67
CA SER A 41 -3.64 -22.70 0.06
C SER A 41 -4.13 -21.33 0.55
N ALA A 42 -3.66 -20.87 1.70
CA ALA A 42 -3.96 -19.56 2.27
C ALA A 42 -2.90 -18.50 1.95
N LEU A 43 -1.70 -18.91 1.51
CA LEU A 43 -0.57 -18.06 1.18
C LEU A 43 0.10 -18.59 -0.08
N TYR A 44 -0.35 -18.17 -1.26
CA TYR A 44 0.11 -18.76 -2.52
C TYR A 44 0.86 -17.75 -3.39
N LEU A 45 1.76 -18.26 -4.23
CA LEU A 45 2.41 -17.48 -5.29
C LEU A 45 1.78 -17.85 -6.65
N PRO A 46 1.10 -16.94 -7.35
CA PRO A 46 0.60 -17.22 -8.67
C PRO A 46 1.71 -17.15 -9.71
N LEU A 47 1.67 -18.06 -10.67
CA LEU A 47 2.55 -18.11 -11.83
C LEU A 47 1.69 -18.30 -13.08
N VAL A 48 2.18 -17.80 -14.20
CA VAL A 48 1.55 -18.00 -15.51
C VAL A 48 2.39 -18.96 -16.33
N LEU A 49 1.80 -20.09 -16.71
CA LEU A 49 2.32 -20.95 -17.78
C LEU A 49 1.85 -20.37 -19.10
N HIS A 50 2.77 -20.14 -20.03
CA HIS A 50 2.49 -19.43 -21.28
C HIS A 50 3.17 -20.10 -22.46
N ASP A 51 2.42 -20.27 -23.54
CA ASP A 51 2.94 -20.57 -24.87
C ASP A 51 2.63 -19.39 -25.79
N PRO A 52 3.63 -18.55 -26.12
CA PRO A 52 3.42 -17.38 -26.97
C PRO A 52 3.12 -17.76 -28.42
N SER A 53 3.49 -18.96 -28.88
CA SER A 53 3.27 -19.37 -30.27
C SER A 53 1.80 -19.73 -30.54
N LEU A 54 1.10 -20.18 -29.49
CA LEU A 54 -0.31 -20.54 -29.53
C LEU A 54 -1.22 -19.50 -28.86
N GLU A 55 -0.63 -18.44 -28.29
CA GLU A 55 -1.33 -17.42 -27.48
C GLU A 55 -2.13 -18.05 -26.32
N GLN A 56 -1.58 -19.09 -25.71
CA GLN A 56 -2.24 -19.84 -24.65
C GLN A 56 -1.60 -19.57 -23.31
N TYR A 57 -2.43 -19.42 -22.27
CA TYR A 57 -1.95 -19.30 -20.90
C TYR A 57 -2.80 -20.09 -19.89
N GLU A 58 -2.17 -20.39 -18.76
CA GLU A 58 -2.80 -20.94 -17.58
C GLU A 58 -2.19 -20.30 -16.34
N ILE A 59 -3.05 -19.89 -15.40
CA ILE A 59 -2.62 -19.39 -14.09
C ILE A 59 -2.62 -20.56 -13.11
N VAL A 60 -1.50 -20.73 -12.41
CA VAL A 60 -1.31 -21.77 -11.38
C VAL A 60 -0.95 -21.11 -10.07
N TRP A 61 -1.40 -21.68 -8.95
CA TRP A 61 -1.03 -21.23 -7.61
C TRP A 61 -0.02 -22.17 -7.00
N VAL A 62 1.19 -21.69 -6.74
CA VAL A 62 2.19 -22.41 -5.93
C VAL A 62 1.73 -22.38 -4.48
N THR A 63 1.52 -23.58 -3.92
CA THR A 63 0.97 -23.76 -2.57
C THR A 63 1.90 -24.55 -1.65
N ALA A 64 3.04 -25.04 -2.13
CA ALA A 64 4.14 -25.47 -1.27
C ALA A 64 5.46 -25.43 -2.03
N HIS A 65 6.53 -25.09 -1.32
CA HIS A 65 7.89 -25.13 -1.82
C HIS A 65 8.86 -25.32 -0.66
N SER A 66 9.88 -26.17 -0.85
CA SER A 66 10.96 -26.38 0.09
C SER A 66 12.19 -25.62 -0.38
N SER A 67 12.94 -25.00 0.55
CA SER A 67 14.10 -24.17 0.19
C SER A 67 15.11 -24.93 -0.69
N GLY A 68 15.53 -24.30 -1.80
CA GLY A 68 16.47 -24.88 -2.76
C GLY A 68 15.88 -25.97 -3.69
N SER A 69 14.58 -26.30 -3.57
CA SER A 69 13.91 -27.27 -4.43
C SER A 69 13.71 -26.72 -5.85
N GLN A 70 13.91 -27.55 -6.87
CA GLN A 70 13.51 -27.20 -8.25
C GLN A 70 12.07 -27.60 -8.56
N THR A 71 11.33 -28.07 -7.55
CA THR A 71 9.95 -28.55 -7.68
C THR A 71 9.05 -27.84 -6.69
N VAL A 72 7.90 -27.38 -7.18
CA VAL A 72 6.83 -26.74 -6.42
C VAL A 72 5.57 -27.59 -6.43
N THR A 73 4.78 -27.51 -5.36
CA THR A 73 3.40 -28.00 -5.36
C THR A 73 2.48 -26.90 -5.84
N VAL A 74 1.58 -27.22 -6.77
CA VAL A 74 0.68 -26.25 -7.39
C VAL A 74 -0.77 -26.68 -7.34
N VAL A 75 -1.65 -25.70 -7.45
CA VAL A 75 -3.02 -25.91 -7.90
C VAL A 75 -3.22 -25.25 -9.26
N ARG A 76 -3.68 -26.05 -10.23
CA ARG A 76 -3.78 -25.72 -11.65
C ARG A 76 -5.11 -25.03 -12.00
N GLY A 77 -5.18 -24.39 -13.17
CA GLY A 77 -6.41 -23.79 -13.70
C GLY A 77 -7.08 -22.77 -12.78
N ARG A 78 -6.32 -21.76 -12.33
CA ARG A 78 -6.80 -20.73 -11.40
C ARG A 78 -7.20 -19.45 -12.12
N GLU A 79 -7.95 -18.60 -11.41
CA GLU A 79 -8.32 -17.26 -11.87
C GLU A 79 -9.03 -17.24 -13.23
N GLY A 80 -9.96 -18.17 -13.43
CA GLY A 80 -10.73 -18.28 -14.66
C GLY A 80 -10.01 -19.02 -15.80
N THR A 81 -8.79 -19.48 -15.59
CA THR A 81 -8.08 -20.34 -16.56
C THR A 81 -8.43 -21.82 -16.38
N THR A 82 -8.19 -22.64 -17.41
CA THR A 82 -8.39 -24.11 -17.37
C THR A 82 -7.05 -24.83 -17.41
N ALA A 83 -6.89 -25.82 -16.54
CA ALA A 83 -5.71 -26.67 -16.50
C ALA A 83 -5.50 -27.40 -17.84
N ARG A 84 -4.27 -27.36 -18.37
CA ARG A 84 -3.93 -28.04 -19.63
C ARG A 84 -2.58 -28.76 -19.58
N SER A 85 -2.32 -29.58 -20.59
CA SER A 85 -1.00 -30.18 -20.78
C SER A 85 -0.01 -29.13 -21.30
N TRP A 86 1.17 -29.07 -20.71
CA TRP A 86 2.26 -28.20 -21.13
C TRP A 86 3.51 -29.02 -21.44
N PRO A 87 4.19 -28.82 -22.58
CA PRO A 87 5.47 -29.45 -22.85
C PRO A 87 6.57 -28.90 -21.93
N ALA A 88 7.69 -29.65 -21.84
CA ALA A 88 8.92 -29.08 -21.30
C ALA A 88 9.34 -27.87 -22.15
N GLY A 89 9.92 -26.86 -21.52
CA GLY A 89 10.27 -25.60 -22.20
C GLY A 89 9.15 -24.55 -22.22
N THR A 90 7.92 -24.87 -21.78
CA THR A 90 6.85 -23.85 -21.60
C THR A 90 7.32 -22.73 -20.70
N GLN A 91 7.02 -21.49 -21.09
CA GLN A 91 7.41 -20.31 -20.33
C GLN A 91 6.67 -20.24 -19.00
N ILE A 92 7.40 -19.90 -17.95
CA ILE A 92 6.87 -19.55 -16.64
C ILE A 92 7.13 -18.08 -16.44
N LEU A 93 6.06 -17.32 -16.21
CA LEU A 93 6.10 -15.88 -16.04
C LEU A 93 5.49 -15.50 -14.70
N SER A 94 6.14 -14.59 -13.99
CA SER A 94 5.45 -13.72 -13.04
C SER A 94 4.77 -12.57 -13.81
N ALA A 95 3.66 -12.87 -14.47
CA ALA A 95 2.90 -11.90 -15.27
C ALA A 95 1.74 -11.28 -14.47
N PRO A 96 1.29 -10.07 -14.87
CA PRO A 96 0.05 -9.51 -14.37
C PRO A 96 -1.10 -10.51 -14.52
N THR A 97 -1.76 -10.81 -13.41
CA THR A 97 -2.96 -11.64 -13.33
C THR A 97 -4.21 -10.76 -13.38
N VAL A 98 -5.40 -11.37 -13.31
CA VAL A 98 -6.66 -10.61 -13.29
C VAL A 98 -6.72 -9.60 -12.13
N ARG A 99 -5.93 -9.83 -11.08
CA ARG A 99 -5.84 -8.96 -9.89
C ARG A 99 -4.95 -7.74 -10.09
N ASP A 100 -4.12 -7.71 -11.13
CA ASP A 100 -3.23 -6.58 -11.46
C ASP A 100 -3.87 -5.56 -12.37
N THR A 101 -4.85 -6.00 -13.17
CA THR A 101 -5.65 -5.12 -14.00
C THR A 101 -6.84 -4.60 -13.20
N LEU A 102 -6.57 -3.91 -12.09
CA LEU A 102 -7.61 -3.13 -11.43
C LEU A 102 -7.89 -1.88 -12.28
N LEU A 103 -8.75 -2.07 -13.28
CA LEU A 103 -9.54 -0.98 -13.86
C LEU A 103 -10.23 -0.23 -12.71
N ALA A 104 -10.52 1.06 -12.90
CA ALA A 104 -11.23 1.84 -11.89
C ALA A 104 -12.51 1.11 -11.48
N THR A 105 -12.64 0.78 -10.20
CA THR A 105 -13.69 -0.09 -9.63
C THR A 105 -14.52 0.67 -8.60
N THR A 106 -15.54 0.08 -8.01
CA THR A 106 -16.31 0.69 -6.90
C THR A 106 -15.90 0.11 -5.55
N ARG A 107 -16.19 0.81 -4.45
CA ARG A 107 -15.88 0.35 -3.08
C ARG A 107 -16.42 -1.06 -2.79
N THR A 108 -17.62 -1.33 -3.28
CA THR A 108 -18.32 -2.61 -3.10
C THR A 108 -17.76 -3.74 -3.95
N ALA A 109 -17.06 -3.42 -5.04
CA ALA A 109 -16.45 -4.38 -5.94
C ALA A 109 -14.97 -4.67 -5.60
N LEU A 110 -14.42 -4.06 -4.54
CA LEU A 110 -13.08 -4.37 -4.07
C LEU A 110 -12.98 -5.84 -3.60
N PRO A 111 -11.93 -6.57 -4.01
CA PRO A 111 -11.79 -7.96 -3.60
C PRO A 111 -11.58 -8.06 -2.09
N SER A 112 -12.33 -8.96 -1.47
CA SER A 112 -12.24 -9.20 -0.02
C SER A 112 -10.92 -9.84 0.41
N ASP A 113 -10.11 -10.29 -0.55
CA ASP A 113 -8.88 -11.06 -0.40
C ASP A 113 -7.68 -10.46 -1.17
N GLY A 114 -7.71 -9.14 -1.43
CA GLY A 114 -6.57 -8.44 -2.02
C GLY A 114 -5.28 -8.65 -1.20
N ALA A 115 -4.14 -8.71 -1.87
CA ALA A 115 -2.83 -8.78 -1.23
C ALA A 115 -2.50 -7.45 -0.55
N VAL A 116 -1.75 -7.48 0.56
CA VAL A 116 -1.28 -6.24 1.20
C VAL A 116 -0.45 -5.43 0.19
N GLY A 117 -0.74 -4.14 0.08
CA GLY A 117 -0.09 -3.25 -0.88
C GLY A 117 -0.78 -3.19 -2.24
N THR A 118 -1.76 -4.05 -2.54
CA THR A 118 -2.56 -3.91 -3.77
C THR A 118 -3.27 -2.56 -3.75
N ARG A 119 -3.18 -1.83 -4.87
CA ARG A 119 -3.83 -0.54 -5.05
C ARG A 119 -4.98 -0.65 -6.03
N ALA A 120 -6.09 0.04 -5.73
CA ALA A 120 -7.26 0.13 -6.59
C ALA A 120 -7.69 1.60 -6.70
N ALA A 121 -7.96 2.06 -7.92
CA ALA A 121 -8.63 3.35 -8.12
C ALA A 121 -10.15 3.14 -7.98
N LEU A 122 -10.79 3.94 -7.12
CA LEU A 122 -12.23 3.91 -6.93
C LEU A 122 -12.92 4.97 -7.81
N SER A 123 -13.78 4.53 -8.72
CA SER A 123 -14.52 5.38 -9.65
C SER A 123 -15.73 6.08 -9.01
N ASP A 124 -16.31 5.48 -7.97
CA ASP A 124 -17.42 6.02 -7.18
C ASP A 124 -16.98 7.07 -6.15
N GLU A 125 -15.74 6.96 -5.65
CA GLU A 125 -15.20 7.84 -4.62
C GLU A 125 -14.11 8.80 -5.13
N GLY A 126 -13.53 8.55 -6.30
CA GLY A 126 -12.46 9.38 -6.88
C GLY A 126 -11.14 9.30 -6.11
N VAL A 127 -10.86 8.19 -5.43
CA VAL A 127 -9.65 8.00 -4.60
C VAL A 127 -8.93 6.71 -4.96
N THR A 128 -7.61 6.68 -4.76
CA THR A 128 -6.83 5.43 -4.78
C THR A 128 -6.76 4.85 -3.38
N VAL A 129 -7.15 3.59 -3.25
CA VAL A 129 -7.06 2.83 -2.00
C VAL A 129 -5.98 1.77 -2.11
N GLU A 130 -5.36 1.43 -0.99
CA GLU A 130 -4.41 0.35 -0.81
C GLU A 130 -4.98 -0.67 0.19
N ARG A 131 -4.70 -1.94 -0.05
CA ARG A 131 -5.01 -3.00 0.89
C ARG A 131 -4.02 -2.98 2.05
N LEU A 132 -4.53 -2.72 3.25
CA LEU A 132 -3.74 -2.60 4.47
C LEU A 132 -3.42 -3.97 5.07
N VAL A 133 -2.37 -4.02 5.91
CA VAL A 133 -2.02 -5.21 6.73
C VAL A 133 -3.16 -5.68 7.64
N SER A 134 -4.09 -4.78 8.00
CA SER A 134 -5.31 -5.13 8.74
C SER A 134 -6.31 -5.94 7.93
N GLY A 135 -6.09 -6.11 6.62
CA GLY A 135 -7.03 -6.73 5.69
C GLY A 135 -8.15 -5.80 5.22
N ALA A 136 -8.17 -4.54 5.66
CA ALA A 136 -9.11 -3.54 5.17
C ALA A 136 -8.54 -2.79 3.94
N TRP A 137 -9.42 -2.21 3.14
CA TRP A 137 -9.05 -1.26 2.09
C TRP A 137 -9.09 0.17 2.65
N GLY A 138 -7.98 0.88 2.58
CA GLY A 138 -7.85 2.26 3.06
C GLY A 138 -7.15 3.16 2.04
N PRO A 139 -7.07 4.48 2.23
CA PRO A 139 -6.42 5.39 1.28
C PRO A 139 -4.95 5.02 1.06
N SER A 140 -4.51 5.04 -0.21
CA SER A 140 -3.10 4.84 -0.61
C SER A 140 -2.31 6.12 -0.31
N VAL A 141 -1.35 6.06 0.61
CA VAL A 141 -0.58 7.22 1.06
C VAL A 141 0.90 7.04 0.78
N GLY A 142 1.60 8.10 0.37
CA GLY A 142 3.05 8.10 0.21
C GLY A 142 3.72 7.78 1.54
N VAL A 143 4.43 6.66 1.60
CA VAL A 143 5.09 6.16 2.81
C VAL A 143 6.57 6.52 2.79
N ALA A 144 7.06 7.11 3.86
CA ALA A 144 8.48 7.14 4.18
C ALA A 144 8.78 5.96 5.12
N MET A 145 9.97 5.37 5.03
CA MET A 145 10.39 4.38 6.03
C MET A 145 10.67 5.06 7.37
N PRO A 146 10.40 4.42 8.53
CA PRO A 146 10.76 4.98 9.83
C PRO A 146 12.23 5.39 9.96
N SER A 147 13.14 4.70 9.26
CA SER A 147 14.57 5.02 9.22
C SER A 147 14.92 6.27 8.43
N GLU A 148 14.00 6.78 7.62
CA GLU A 148 14.18 7.94 6.74
C GLU A 148 13.59 9.22 7.35
N VAL A 149 12.97 9.12 8.52
CA VAL A 149 12.33 10.24 9.22
C VAL A 149 12.88 10.40 10.64
N GLY A 150 13.09 11.65 11.05
CA GLY A 150 13.55 12.00 12.40
C GLY A 150 12.45 11.88 13.47
N PRO A 151 12.75 12.26 14.72
CA PRO A 151 11.76 12.26 15.80
C PRO A 151 10.68 13.32 15.57
N ASN A 152 9.51 13.13 16.21
CA ASN A 152 8.50 14.17 16.30
C ASN A 152 8.97 15.35 17.19
N MET A 153 8.15 16.39 17.30
CA MET A 153 8.49 17.58 18.10
C MET A 153 8.71 17.31 19.60
N PHE A 154 8.32 16.14 20.11
CA PHE A 154 8.54 15.70 21.48
C PHE A 154 9.72 14.72 21.62
N GLY A 155 10.53 14.55 20.56
CA GLY A 155 11.68 13.65 20.56
C GLY A 155 11.34 12.17 20.37
N THR A 156 10.09 11.82 20.09
CA THR A 156 9.66 10.42 19.89
C THR A 156 9.88 9.99 18.45
N ASN A 157 10.62 8.90 18.24
CA ASN A 157 10.82 8.31 16.92
C ASN A 157 9.65 7.38 16.53
N PRO A 158 9.26 7.35 15.25
CA PRO A 158 8.43 6.27 14.73
C PRO A 158 9.20 4.96 14.84
N GLY A 159 8.68 3.98 15.59
CA GLY A 159 9.33 2.67 15.72
C GLY A 159 9.52 1.98 14.37
N ALA A 160 10.52 1.11 14.26
CA ALA A 160 10.93 0.47 12.99
C ALA A 160 9.81 -0.31 12.25
N ASN A 161 8.74 -0.70 12.95
CA ASN A 161 7.61 -1.44 12.40
C ASN A 161 6.38 -0.54 12.12
N ARG A 162 6.59 0.76 11.94
CA ARG A 162 5.50 1.74 11.72
C ARG A 162 5.49 2.22 10.27
N THR A 163 4.32 2.58 9.78
CA THR A 163 4.15 3.17 8.45
C THR A 163 3.91 4.66 8.61
N ILE A 164 4.77 5.48 8.02
CA ILE A 164 4.54 6.93 7.99
C ILE A 164 3.50 7.21 6.91
N VAL A 165 2.45 7.94 7.27
CA VAL A 165 1.37 8.33 6.37
C VAL A 165 1.20 9.83 6.34
N MET A 166 0.70 10.34 5.23
CA MET A 166 0.45 11.76 5.02
C MET A 166 -1.05 12.08 5.10
N ARG A 167 -1.37 13.26 5.62
CA ARG A 167 -2.71 13.86 5.60
C ARG A 167 -2.56 15.29 5.11
N ALA A 168 -3.55 15.79 4.41
CA ALA A 168 -3.59 17.19 4.00
C ALA A 168 -5.02 17.70 4.06
N GLY A 169 -5.17 19.02 4.17
CA GLY A 169 -6.47 19.64 4.17
C GLY A 169 -6.39 21.16 4.25
N GLN A 170 -7.57 21.77 4.32
CA GLN A 170 -7.74 23.19 4.58
C GLN A 170 -8.41 23.36 5.94
N PHE A 171 -7.90 24.26 6.75
CA PHE A 171 -8.56 24.75 7.95
C PHE A 171 -9.25 26.08 7.64
N SER A 172 -10.43 26.28 8.23
CA SER A 172 -11.12 27.57 8.25
C SER A 172 -11.81 27.71 9.60
N GLY A 173 -11.49 28.78 10.33
CA GLY A 173 -11.98 28.97 11.69
C GLY A 173 -11.55 30.30 12.26
N THR A 174 -11.77 30.48 13.56
CA THR A 174 -11.34 31.68 14.31
C THR A 174 -10.33 31.26 15.36
N THR A 175 -9.21 31.98 15.45
CA THR A 175 -8.22 31.78 16.52
C THR A 175 -8.79 32.18 17.88
N ASP A 176 -8.27 31.60 18.96
CA ASP A 176 -8.60 32.02 20.33
C ASP A 176 -7.92 33.34 20.73
N ALA A 177 -8.07 33.75 21.99
CA ALA A 177 -7.46 34.97 22.52
C ALA A 177 -5.92 34.96 22.52
N ASP A 178 -5.32 33.77 22.45
CA ASP A 178 -3.87 33.57 22.39
C ASP A 178 -3.37 33.34 20.96
N GLY A 179 -4.24 33.43 19.95
CA GLY A 179 -3.91 33.23 18.55
C GLY A 179 -3.80 31.77 18.12
N ASN A 180 -4.37 30.84 18.88
CA ASN A 180 -4.29 29.41 18.59
C ASN A 180 -5.54 28.88 17.89
N VAL A 181 -5.36 27.80 17.14
CA VAL A 181 -6.41 26.95 16.61
C VAL A 181 -6.06 25.48 16.81
N LEU A 182 -7.07 24.63 16.90
CA LEU A 182 -6.91 23.18 16.88
C LEU A 182 -7.34 22.64 15.52
N VAL A 183 -6.39 22.07 14.78
CA VAL A 183 -6.65 21.41 13.50
C VAL A 183 -6.93 19.94 13.77
N VAL A 184 -8.20 19.55 13.68
CA VAL A 184 -8.61 18.14 13.79
C VAL A 184 -8.46 17.47 12.42
N TYR A 185 -7.75 16.34 12.38
CA TYR A 185 -7.59 15.57 11.15
C TYR A 185 -8.90 14.87 10.77
N ARG A 186 -9.24 14.88 9.49
CA ARG A 186 -10.40 14.13 8.98
C ARG A 186 -10.29 12.62 9.27
N GLN A 187 -9.06 12.12 9.27
CA GLN A 187 -8.75 10.76 9.68
C GLN A 187 -7.55 10.80 10.63
N PRO A 188 -7.70 10.29 11.87
CA PRO A 188 -6.60 10.20 12.82
C PRO A 188 -5.42 9.39 12.28
N PHE A 189 -4.22 9.73 12.73
CA PHE A 189 -3.07 8.84 12.63
C PHE A 189 -3.25 7.64 13.56
N PRO A 190 -2.70 6.47 13.24
CA PRO A 190 -2.85 5.29 14.09
C PRO A 190 -2.29 5.45 15.52
N THR A 191 -1.24 6.26 15.68
CA THR A 191 -0.47 6.39 16.93
C THR A 191 -0.21 7.86 17.27
N ALA A 192 0.39 8.63 16.36
CA ALA A 192 0.82 10.00 16.62
C ALA A 192 1.10 10.79 15.34
N THR A 193 1.08 12.12 15.45
CA THR A 193 1.59 13.03 14.42
C THR A 193 3.10 13.20 14.57
N LEU A 194 3.80 13.06 13.44
CA LEU A 194 5.22 13.32 13.30
C LEU A 194 5.52 14.80 13.11
N ALA A 195 4.90 15.40 12.10
CA ALA A 195 5.15 16.77 11.69
C ALA A 195 3.92 17.36 11.02
N ILE A 196 3.78 18.68 11.05
CA ILE A 196 2.76 19.41 10.30
C ILE A 196 3.39 20.68 9.74
N VAL A 197 3.06 21.00 8.50
CA VAL A 197 3.38 22.28 7.86
C VAL A 197 2.08 22.95 7.44
N CYS A 198 2.03 24.27 7.56
CA CYS A 198 0.87 25.08 7.20
C CYS A 198 1.29 26.17 6.21
N THR A 199 0.38 26.53 5.31
CA THR A 199 0.58 27.62 4.34
C THR A 199 -0.70 28.43 4.15
N SER A 200 -0.58 29.76 4.06
CA SER A 200 -1.73 30.65 3.89
C SER A 200 -2.30 30.57 2.48
N THR A 201 -3.62 30.58 2.33
CA THR A 201 -4.28 30.62 1.01
C THR A 201 -4.92 31.96 0.63
N ALA A 202 -5.16 32.87 1.59
CA ALA A 202 -6.06 33.99 1.34
C ALA A 202 -5.64 35.36 1.91
N TYR A 203 -4.69 35.44 2.84
CA TYR A 203 -4.40 36.68 3.56
C TYR A 203 -2.93 37.10 3.39
N ALA A 204 -2.72 38.27 2.79
CA ALA A 204 -1.40 38.89 2.76
C ALA A 204 -1.02 39.30 4.20
N GLY A 205 0.16 38.86 4.67
CA GLY A 205 0.69 39.22 5.98
C GLY A 205 0.50 38.18 7.09
N ILE A 206 -0.21 37.07 6.87
CA ILE A 206 -0.15 35.94 7.80
C ILE A 206 1.28 35.38 7.79
N GLY A 207 1.92 35.48 8.95
CA GLY A 207 3.29 35.06 9.22
C GLY A 207 3.37 33.59 9.65
N PRO A 208 4.49 33.17 10.27
CA PRO A 208 4.80 31.76 10.49
C PRO A 208 3.70 31.08 11.30
N TYR A 209 3.44 29.83 10.96
CA TYR A 209 2.61 28.94 11.75
C TYR A 209 3.53 28.18 12.70
N VAL A 210 3.23 28.21 13.99
CA VAL A 210 3.99 27.47 14.99
C VAL A 210 3.12 26.35 15.53
N CYS A 211 3.56 25.11 15.33
CA CYS A 211 2.93 23.97 15.96
C CYS A 211 3.39 23.91 17.43
N TRP A 212 2.45 23.92 18.37
CA TRP A 212 2.73 23.86 19.81
C TRP A 212 2.36 22.52 20.46
N GLY A 213 1.56 21.71 19.77
CA GLY A 213 1.23 20.37 20.24
C GLY A 213 0.63 19.53 19.13
N THR A 214 0.83 18.22 19.24
CA THR A 214 0.21 17.26 18.32
C THR A 214 -0.22 16.01 19.06
N THR A 215 -1.28 15.38 18.54
CA THR A 215 -1.77 14.07 18.97
C THR A 215 -1.97 13.19 17.74
N ALA A 216 -2.58 12.03 17.90
CA ALA A 216 -3.04 11.21 16.77
C ALA A 216 -4.20 11.86 16.01
N THR A 217 -4.98 12.72 16.67
CA THR A 217 -6.27 13.24 16.16
C THR A 217 -6.19 14.69 15.71
N ASP A 218 -5.22 15.44 16.20
CA ASP A 218 -5.16 16.88 16.01
C ASP A 218 -3.75 17.47 16.13
N ALA A 219 -3.62 18.73 15.70
CA ALA A 219 -2.48 19.59 15.97
C ALA A 219 -2.93 20.98 16.42
N GLY A 220 -2.30 21.47 17.47
CA GLY A 220 -2.40 22.84 17.95
C GLY A 220 -1.47 23.76 17.17
N ILE A 221 -2.03 24.78 16.53
CA ILE A 221 -1.31 25.75 15.70
C ILE A 221 -1.50 27.15 16.26
N THR A 222 -0.42 27.89 16.47
CA THR A 222 -0.45 29.35 16.72
C THR A 222 -0.24 30.07 15.40
N VAL A 223 -1.10 31.05 15.12
CA VAL A 223 -1.07 31.84 13.88
C VAL A 223 -0.57 33.26 14.18
N TYR A 224 0.36 33.73 13.36
CA TYR A 224 0.97 35.05 13.52
C TYR A 224 0.63 35.98 12.34
N ASN A 225 0.67 37.29 12.59
CA ASN A 225 0.72 38.35 11.60
C ASN A 225 2.15 38.91 11.59
N GLY A 226 2.88 38.71 10.50
CA GLY A 226 4.33 38.89 10.49
C GLY A 226 5.04 37.97 11.50
N SER A 227 6.24 38.32 11.96
CA SER A 227 7.10 37.40 12.72
C SER A 227 6.81 37.31 14.23
N THR A 228 6.07 38.24 14.82
CA THR A 228 5.98 38.35 16.29
C THR A 228 4.57 38.53 16.86
N THR A 229 3.60 39.00 16.06
CA THR A 229 2.27 39.35 16.57
C THR A 229 1.32 38.17 16.39
N ARG A 230 0.76 37.63 17.47
CA ARG A 230 -0.24 36.56 17.40
C ARG A 230 -1.58 37.12 16.91
N LEU A 231 -2.27 36.39 16.04
CA LEU A 231 -3.59 36.75 15.54
C LEU A 231 -4.66 36.30 16.52
N ALA A 232 -4.94 37.07 17.57
CA ALA A 232 -6.01 36.74 18.52
C ALA A 232 -7.42 36.98 17.94
N ASN A 233 -8.38 36.10 18.24
CA ASN A 233 -9.80 36.25 17.88
C ASN A 233 -10.05 36.61 16.40
N THR A 234 -9.24 36.06 15.49
CA THR A 234 -9.21 36.44 14.08
C THR A 234 -9.63 35.25 13.21
N ALA A 235 -10.48 35.51 12.22
CA ALA A 235 -10.84 34.51 11.22
C ALA A 235 -9.62 34.18 10.34
N VAL A 236 -9.27 32.91 10.24
CA VAL A 236 -8.09 32.42 9.50
C VAL A 236 -8.47 31.24 8.62
N THR A 237 -7.80 31.18 7.46
CA THR A 237 -7.91 30.08 6.51
C THR A 237 -6.53 29.73 5.97
N PHE A 238 -6.15 28.46 6.07
CA PHE A 238 -4.85 27.97 5.62
C PHE A 238 -4.92 26.50 5.20
N LEU A 239 -3.97 26.07 4.37
CA LEU A 239 -3.76 24.66 4.05
C LEU A 239 -2.77 24.05 5.04
N TYR A 240 -2.92 22.76 5.31
CA TYR A 240 -1.97 21.98 6.09
C TYR A 240 -1.60 20.68 5.39
N LEU A 241 -0.39 20.21 5.66
CA LEU A 241 0.08 18.86 5.35
C LEU A 241 0.74 18.31 6.61
N ALA A 242 0.26 17.16 7.08
CA ALA A 242 0.72 16.47 8.26
C ALA A 242 1.24 15.08 7.93
N LEU A 243 2.29 14.64 8.63
CA LEU A 243 2.82 13.29 8.61
C LEU A 243 2.58 12.66 9.98
N GLY A 244 2.36 11.35 10.04
CA GLY A 244 2.18 10.61 11.28
C GLY A 244 2.21 9.11 11.07
N TRP A 245 2.06 8.34 12.13
CA TRP A 245 2.11 6.86 12.12
C TRP A 245 1.22 6.28 13.21
#